data_AF-A0A938L6R3-F1
#
_entry.id   AF-A0A938L6R3-F1
#
_cell.length_a   1.000
_cell.length_b   1.000
_cell.length_c   1.000
_cell.angle_alpha   90.00
_cell.angle_beta   90.00
_cell.angle_gamma   90.00
#
_symmetry.space_group_name_H-M   'P 1'
#
loop_
_entity.id
_entity.type
_entity.pdbx_description
1 polymer ?
#
loop_
_entity_poly.entity_id
_entity_poly.type
_entity_poly.pdbx_seq_one_letter_code
_entity_poly.pdbx_strand_id
1 'polypeptide(L)'
;MNPSTALCRFAFVCCVILSSRCASAGDLFDRHSLAELKLATKESSALAELSAATAAKWQPLSAKIGSPCLIVQTNDGHWSKVLLSWGQRKVKGRENPLPVLVLERFVTYRGDREGQTTANGKEVMLFAGHSFSFDIGQVVPNGSGADIEFTDAGLIKPVGDAKLFGLNGSQIPAADAAKPNPNDHEGVLPRDFAGAWKVSIDGRWTGIWEIKVDEQRTMLGKFVSDDTKSRYELYGKVYNVPHQAKLEIDLANSQISVDAFLFTTDKSTMGGTATLAGRKFAFVATRQE
;
A
#
# COMPACT_ATOMS: atom_id res chain seq x y z
N MET A 1 -13.85 -8.20 76.01
CA MET A 1 -13.07 -6.97 76.31
C MET A 1 -12.25 -6.63 75.07
N ASN A 2 -12.49 -5.42 74.57
CA ASN A 2 -11.85 -4.63 73.49
C ASN A 2 -10.29 -4.68 73.41
N PRO A 3 -9.62 -4.03 72.42
CA PRO A 3 -9.76 -4.09 70.95
C PRO A 3 -8.39 -3.87 70.19
N SER A 4 -8.44 -3.81 68.84
CA SER A 4 -7.64 -2.92 67.95
C SER A 4 -6.13 -3.10 67.71
N THR A 5 -5.75 -3.36 66.43
CA THR A 5 -4.86 -2.57 65.52
C THR A 5 -4.31 -3.53 64.42
N ALA A 6 -4.77 -3.51 63.17
CA ALA A 6 -4.55 -2.56 62.05
C ALA A 6 -3.17 -2.69 61.34
N LEU A 7 -3.22 -2.74 60.00
CA LEU A 7 -2.17 -2.60 58.94
C LEU A 7 -1.46 -3.85 58.37
N CYS A 8 -1.79 -4.19 57.11
CA CYS A 8 -0.92 -4.14 55.90
C CYS A 8 -1.58 -4.95 54.77
N ARG A 9 -2.45 -4.35 53.94
CA ARG A 9 -2.15 -3.75 52.61
C ARG A 9 -1.48 -4.68 51.58
N PHE A 10 -2.26 -4.97 50.55
CA PHE A 10 -1.91 -5.09 49.12
C PHE A 10 -0.85 -6.13 48.70
N ALA A 11 -1.32 -7.24 48.13
CA ALA A 11 -0.54 -8.03 47.19
C ALA A 11 -1.37 -8.36 45.94
N PHE A 12 -1.23 -7.46 44.96
CA PHE A 12 -1.05 -7.76 43.54
C PHE A 12 -2.11 -8.62 42.83
N VAL A 13 -3.18 -7.92 42.41
CA VAL A 13 -3.85 -8.12 41.12
C VAL A 13 -2.79 -8.04 40.01
N CYS A 14 -2.43 -9.16 39.39
CA CYS A 14 -1.75 -9.19 38.07
C CYS A 14 -1.70 -10.63 37.51
N CYS A 15 -2.85 -11.30 37.42
CA CYS A 15 -3.00 -12.33 36.39
C CYS A 15 -3.11 -11.60 35.05
N VAL A 16 -1.93 -11.37 34.47
CA VAL A 16 -1.71 -10.89 33.11
C VAL A 16 -2.58 -11.74 32.19
N ILE A 17 -3.70 -11.16 31.77
CA ILE A 17 -4.41 -11.57 30.57
C ILE A 17 -3.41 -11.31 29.44
N LEU A 18 -2.62 -12.34 29.13
CA LEU A 18 -1.93 -12.52 27.86
C LEU A 18 -3.02 -12.56 26.79
N SER A 19 -3.53 -11.38 26.49
CA SER A 19 -4.31 -11.09 25.31
C SER A 19 -3.30 -11.17 24.18
N SER A 20 -3.09 -12.40 23.72
CA SER A 20 -2.58 -12.71 22.40
C SER A 20 -3.48 -11.98 21.42
N ARG A 21 -3.14 -10.71 21.14
CA ARG A 21 -3.55 -10.06 19.91
C ARG A 21 -2.85 -10.87 18.83
N CYS A 22 -3.48 -11.96 18.41
CA CYS A 22 -3.38 -12.39 17.03
C CYS A 22 -3.79 -11.17 16.23
N ALA A 23 -2.82 -10.35 15.86
CA ALA A 23 -2.95 -9.49 14.71
C ALA A 23 -3.27 -10.47 13.58
N SER A 24 -4.56 -10.65 13.30
CA SER A 24 -4.99 -11.30 12.08
C SER A 24 -4.22 -10.59 10.98
N ALA A 25 -3.26 -11.29 10.37
CA ALA A 25 -2.55 -10.74 9.23
C ALA A 25 -3.65 -10.33 8.25
N GLY A 26 -3.80 -9.02 8.05
CA GLY A 26 -4.79 -8.49 7.12
C GLY A 26 -4.62 -9.17 5.76
N ASP A 27 -5.72 -9.35 5.04
CA ASP A 27 -5.65 -9.96 3.73
C ASP A 27 -4.84 -9.08 2.76
N LEU A 28 -4.62 -9.55 1.53
CA LEU A 28 -3.81 -8.78 0.59
C LEU A 28 -4.41 -7.41 0.28
N PHE A 29 -5.74 -7.25 0.33
CA PHE A 29 -6.32 -5.91 0.22
C PHE A 29 -5.88 -5.05 1.39
N ASP A 30 -6.03 -5.48 2.65
CA ASP A 30 -5.66 -4.67 3.82
C ASP A 30 -4.19 -4.23 3.80
N ARG A 31 -3.32 -5.08 3.27
CA ARG A 31 -1.89 -4.81 3.17
C ARG A 31 -1.50 -3.79 2.09
N HIS A 32 -2.35 -3.51 1.09
CA HIS A 32 -2.06 -2.48 0.08
C HIS A 32 -2.22 -1.10 0.72
N SER A 33 -1.12 -0.41 0.94
CA SER A 33 -1.06 0.93 1.49
C SER A 33 -1.08 1.98 0.39
N LEU A 34 -0.94 3.26 0.77
CA LEU A 34 -0.86 4.37 -0.17
C LEU A 34 0.26 4.19 -1.21
N ALA A 35 1.42 3.63 -0.80
CA ALA A 35 2.55 3.33 -1.69
C ALA A 35 2.13 2.47 -2.88
N GLU A 36 1.51 1.32 -2.58
CA GLU A 36 1.16 0.34 -3.59
C GLU A 36 0.10 0.89 -4.54
N LEU A 37 -0.81 1.74 -4.05
CA LEU A 37 -1.80 2.40 -4.91
C LEU A 37 -1.11 3.39 -5.86
N LYS A 38 -0.23 4.26 -5.35
CA LYS A 38 0.50 5.23 -6.19
C LYS A 38 1.35 4.51 -7.24
N LEU A 39 2.07 3.45 -6.84
CA LEU A 39 2.88 2.65 -7.75
C LEU A 39 2.03 2.03 -8.87
N ALA A 40 0.89 1.42 -8.53
CA ALA A 40 -0.02 0.82 -9.52
C ALA A 40 -0.51 1.83 -10.57
N THR A 41 -0.59 3.11 -10.20
CA THR A 41 -1.07 4.18 -11.10
C THR A 41 0.02 4.89 -11.88
N LYS A 42 1.31 4.72 -11.55
CA LYS A 42 2.41 5.46 -12.18
C LYS A 42 2.53 5.18 -13.69
N GLU A 43 2.21 3.96 -14.10
CA GLU A 43 2.25 3.51 -15.51
C GLU A 43 0.86 3.24 -16.10
N SER A 44 -0.21 3.45 -15.32
CA SER A 44 -1.59 3.16 -15.72
C SER A 44 -2.33 4.42 -16.18
N SER A 45 -3.06 4.32 -17.28
CA SER A 45 -3.95 5.40 -17.72
C SER A 45 -5.23 5.45 -16.89
N ALA A 46 -5.70 6.65 -16.59
CA ALA A 46 -6.98 6.86 -15.93
C ALA A 46 -8.14 6.38 -16.83
N LEU A 47 -9.09 5.69 -16.23
CA LEU A 47 -10.28 5.17 -16.90
C LEU A 47 -11.35 6.25 -16.96
N ALA A 48 -11.93 6.45 -18.15
CA ALA A 48 -13.08 7.34 -18.33
C ALA A 48 -14.37 6.73 -17.75
N GLU A 49 -14.48 5.40 -17.78
CA GLU A 49 -15.58 4.65 -17.19
C GLU A 49 -15.14 3.20 -16.91
N LEU A 50 -15.85 2.53 -16.01
CA LEU A 50 -15.62 1.14 -15.66
C LEU A 50 -16.92 0.33 -15.74
N SER A 51 -16.90 -0.72 -16.55
CA SER A 51 -17.97 -1.73 -16.64
C SER A 51 -17.59 -3.01 -15.89
N ALA A 52 -18.58 -3.82 -15.52
CA ALA A 52 -18.35 -5.16 -14.96
C ALA A 52 -17.49 -6.04 -15.88
N ALA A 53 -17.71 -5.97 -17.19
CA ALA A 53 -16.97 -6.75 -18.18
C ALA A 53 -15.50 -6.33 -18.30
N THR A 54 -15.21 -5.04 -18.12
CA THR A 54 -13.83 -4.53 -18.06
C THR A 54 -13.17 -4.95 -16.76
N ALA A 55 -13.85 -4.81 -15.62
CA ALA A 55 -13.33 -5.17 -14.31
C ALA A 55 -13.04 -6.68 -14.18
N ALA A 56 -13.86 -7.53 -14.79
CA ALA A 56 -13.69 -8.99 -14.79
C ALA A 56 -12.41 -9.48 -15.50
N LYS A 57 -11.77 -8.63 -16.30
CA LYS A 57 -10.49 -8.95 -16.96
C LYS A 57 -9.29 -8.70 -16.06
N TRP A 58 -9.47 -8.03 -14.92
CA TRP A 58 -8.38 -7.75 -14.00
C TRP A 58 -8.02 -8.98 -13.20
N GLN A 59 -6.73 -9.14 -12.97
CA GLN A 59 -6.20 -10.15 -12.09
C GLN A 59 -6.61 -9.81 -10.64
N PRO A 60 -7.20 -10.77 -9.90
CA PRO A 60 -7.55 -10.57 -8.51
C PRO A 60 -6.32 -10.34 -7.64
N LEU A 61 -6.50 -9.67 -6.50
CA LEU A 61 -5.40 -9.42 -5.55
C LEU A 61 -4.84 -10.73 -4.97
N SER A 62 -5.69 -11.73 -4.80
CA SER A 62 -5.31 -13.05 -4.30
C SER A 62 -6.38 -14.08 -4.66
N ALA A 63 -6.05 -15.38 -4.55
CA ALA A 63 -7.03 -16.44 -4.72
C ALA A 63 -8.22 -16.37 -3.73
N LYS A 64 -8.08 -15.65 -2.61
CA LYS A 64 -9.16 -15.45 -1.61
C LYS A 64 -10.00 -14.20 -1.87
N ILE A 65 -9.56 -13.30 -2.74
CA ILE A 65 -10.24 -12.04 -3.05
C ILE A 65 -10.58 -12.06 -4.54
N GLY A 66 -11.77 -12.58 -4.86
CA GLY A 66 -12.23 -12.71 -6.25
C GLY A 66 -12.75 -11.39 -6.85
N SER A 67 -13.07 -10.42 -6.00
CA SER A 67 -13.65 -9.15 -6.43
C SER A 67 -12.59 -8.24 -7.05
N PRO A 68 -12.87 -7.57 -8.18
CA PRO A 68 -11.96 -6.60 -8.77
C PRO A 68 -11.72 -5.44 -7.81
N CYS A 69 -10.48 -4.96 -7.77
CA CYS A 69 -10.09 -3.82 -6.95
C CYS A 69 -9.92 -2.58 -7.84
N LEU A 70 -10.72 -1.55 -7.58
CA LEU A 70 -10.59 -0.23 -8.18
C LEU A 70 -9.79 0.69 -7.25
N ILE A 71 -8.95 1.53 -7.85
CA ILE A 71 -8.27 2.65 -7.21
C ILE A 71 -8.99 3.93 -7.63
N VAL A 72 -9.29 4.79 -6.67
CA VAL A 72 -9.88 6.11 -6.92
C VAL A 72 -8.97 7.17 -6.32
N GLN A 73 -8.43 8.06 -7.15
CA GLN A 73 -7.91 9.34 -6.67
C GLN A 73 -9.11 10.27 -6.53
N THR A 74 -9.41 10.71 -5.31
CA THR A 74 -10.58 11.56 -5.01
C THR A 74 -10.35 12.99 -5.48
N ASN A 75 -11.42 13.79 -5.50
CA ASN A 75 -11.34 15.21 -5.83
C ASN A 75 -10.40 15.98 -4.89
N ASP A 76 -10.31 15.57 -3.62
CA ASP A 76 -9.41 16.16 -2.61
C ASP A 76 -7.99 15.57 -2.65
N GLY A 77 -7.66 14.76 -3.67
CA GLY A 77 -6.35 14.15 -3.86
C GLY A 77 -6.04 13.01 -2.89
N HIS A 78 -7.04 12.47 -2.20
CA HIS A 78 -6.92 11.27 -1.38
C HIS A 78 -6.98 10.02 -2.28
N TRP A 79 -6.54 8.88 -1.73
CA TRP A 79 -6.41 7.64 -2.49
C TRP A 79 -7.23 6.55 -1.86
N SER A 80 -8.25 6.10 -2.58
CA SER A 80 -9.11 5.02 -2.17
C SER A 80 -8.80 3.73 -2.92
N LYS A 81 -8.85 2.60 -2.22
CA LYS A 81 -8.97 1.26 -2.82
C LYS A 81 -10.34 0.71 -2.47
N VAL A 82 -11.02 0.09 -3.44
CA VAL A 82 -12.35 -0.47 -3.25
C VAL A 82 -12.51 -1.79 -3.98
N LEU A 83 -13.04 -2.79 -3.28
CA LEU A 83 -13.50 -4.05 -3.88
C LEU A 83 -14.94 -3.89 -4.37
N LEU A 84 -15.17 -4.27 -5.61
CA LEU A 84 -16.44 -4.03 -6.30
C LEU A 84 -17.12 -5.32 -6.70
N SER A 85 -18.45 -5.34 -6.58
CA SER A 85 -19.30 -6.39 -7.14
C SER A 85 -20.53 -5.78 -7.80
N TRP A 86 -20.90 -6.30 -8.96
CA TRP A 86 -22.07 -5.86 -9.72
C TRP A 86 -23.22 -6.82 -9.48
N GLY A 87 -24.39 -6.26 -9.20
CA GLY A 87 -25.62 -6.99 -8.97
C GLY A 87 -26.81 -6.38 -9.69
N GLN A 88 -27.93 -7.09 -9.60
CA GLN A 88 -29.21 -6.67 -10.16
C GLN A 88 -30.28 -6.89 -9.10
N ARG A 89 -31.08 -5.87 -8.79
CA ARG A 89 -32.15 -5.95 -7.81
C ARG A 89 -33.51 -5.88 -8.51
N LYS A 90 -34.33 -6.91 -8.32
CA LYS A 90 -35.73 -6.89 -8.76
C LYS A 90 -36.51 -5.92 -7.87
N VAL A 91 -37.26 -5.02 -8.48
CA VAL A 91 -38.14 -4.06 -7.80
C VAL A 91 -39.57 -4.32 -8.26
N LYS A 92 -40.51 -4.44 -7.30
CA LYS A 92 -41.92 -4.67 -7.61
C LYS A 92 -42.45 -3.52 -8.47
N GLY A 93 -43.08 -3.85 -9.61
CA GLY A 93 -43.62 -2.85 -10.55
C GLY A 93 -42.63 -2.33 -11.59
N ARG A 94 -41.38 -2.83 -11.62
CA ARG A 94 -40.42 -2.59 -12.70
C ARG A 94 -40.21 -3.86 -13.51
N GLU A 95 -40.24 -3.72 -14.83
CA GLU A 95 -39.99 -4.83 -15.76
C GLU A 95 -38.51 -5.25 -15.77
N ASN A 96 -37.61 -4.26 -15.79
CA ASN A 96 -36.17 -4.50 -15.74
C ASN A 96 -35.61 -4.40 -14.32
N PRO A 97 -34.73 -5.34 -13.91
CA PRO A 97 -33.97 -5.21 -12.67
C PRO A 97 -33.17 -3.90 -12.61
N LEU A 98 -33.06 -3.33 -11.41
CA LEU A 98 -32.24 -2.15 -11.17
C LEU A 98 -30.78 -2.58 -10.97
N PRO A 99 -29.81 -2.04 -11.74
CA PRO A 99 -28.41 -2.28 -11.48
C PRO A 99 -28.02 -1.79 -10.08
N VAL A 100 -27.21 -2.57 -9.39
CA VAL A 100 -26.63 -2.21 -8.09
C VAL A 100 -25.14 -2.49 -8.12
N LEU A 101 -24.35 -1.53 -7.66
CA LEU A 101 -22.95 -1.72 -7.36
C LEU A 101 -22.81 -1.95 -5.85
N VAL A 102 -22.05 -2.97 -5.46
CA VAL A 102 -21.69 -3.23 -4.08
C VAL A 102 -20.22 -2.88 -3.90
N LEU A 103 -19.96 -1.91 -3.03
CA LEU A 103 -18.63 -1.60 -2.54
C LEU A 103 -18.40 -2.53 -1.34
N GLU A 104 -17.85 -3.70 -1.60
CA GLU A 104 -17.71 -4.76 -0.60
C GLU A 104 -16.85 -4.31 0.57
N ARG A 105 -15.75 -3.62 0.25
CA ARG A 105 -14.88 -2.95 1.21
C ARG A 105 -14.14 -1.81 0.53
N PHE A 106 -13.98 -0.69 1.22
CA PHE A 106 -13.12 0.40 0.78
C PHE A 106 -12.32 0.98 1.94
N VAL A 107 -11.16 1.55 1.60
CA VAL A 107 -10.33 2.32 2.52
C VAL A 107 -9.77 3.50 1.73
N THR A 108 -9.89 4.69 2.30
CA THR A 108 -9.41 5.95 1.71
C THR A 108 -8.30 6.52 2.58
N TYR A 109 -7.13 6.67 1.96
CA TYR A 109 -5.92 7.18 2.58
C TYR A 109 -5.74 8.66 2.28
N ARG A 110 -5.29 9.42 3.27
CA ARG A 110 -4.89 10.81 3.08
C ARG A 110 -3.71 10.89 2.12
N GLY A 111 -3.86 11.69 1.06
CA GLY A 111 -2.79 11.90 0.08
C GLY A 111 -1.58 12.66 0.65
N ASP A 112 -1.81 13.50 1.66
CA ASP A 112 -0.83 14.37 2.31
C ASP A 112 -0.20 13.79 3.59
N ARG A 113 -0.76 12.71 4.13
CA ARG A 113 -0.33 12.10 5.41
C ARG A 113 -0.39 10.58 5.34
N GLU A 114 0.78 9.97 5.25
CA GLU A 114 0.91 8.52 5.19
C GLU A 114 0.39 7.82 6.45
N GLY A 115 -0.20 6.64 6.26
CA GLY A 115 -0.76 5.82 7.33
C GLY A 115 -2.08 6.34 7.94
N GLN A 116 -2.57 7.51 7.52
CA GLN A 116 -3.88 8.02 7.96
C GLN A 116 -4.98 7.70 6.95
N THR A 117 -6.10 7.20 7.45
CA THR A 117 -7.31 6.98 6.66
C THR A 117 -8.32 8.10 6.92
N THR A 118 -8.94 8.63 5.88
CA THR A 118 -10.07 9.57 6.01
C THR A 118 -11.40 8.85 6.20
N ALA A 119 -11.60 7.79 5.43
CA ALA A 119 -12.79 6.95 5.48
C ALA A 119 -12.44 5.48 5.26
N ASN A 120 -13.28 4.61 5.78
CA ASN A 120 -13.33 3.20 5.43
C ASN A 120 -14.75 2.69 5.61
N GLY A 121 -15.08 1.60 4.94
CA GLY A 121 -16.40 1.00 5.06
C GLY A 121 -16.48 -0.31 4.32
N LYS A 122 -17.61 -0.97 4.47
CA LYS A 122 -17.90 -2.27 3.86
C LYS A 122 -19.38 -2.37 3.52
N GLU A 123 -19.67 -3.21 2.54
CA GLU A 123 -21.03 -3.58 2.12
C GLU A 123 -21.93 -2.38 1.80
N VAL A 124 -21.38 -1.36 1.14
CA VAL A 124 -22.19 -0.22 0.68
C VAL A 124 -22.85 -0.57 -0.64
N MET A 125 -24.17 -0.53 -0.68
CA MET A 125 -24.94 -0.65 -1.92
C MET A 125 -25.13 0.73 -2.55
N LEU A 126 -24.64 0.89 -3.77
CA LEU A 126 -24.83 2.06 -4.61
C LEU A 126 -25.79 1.70 -5.75
N PHE A 127 -26.98 2.27 -5.71
CA PHE A 127 -27.99 2.10 -6.75
C PHE A 127 -27.66 2.96 -7.97
N ALA A 128 -28.10 2.52 -9.14
CA ALA A 128 -27.98 3.33 -10.35
C ALA A 128 -28.60 4.74 -10.15
N GLY A 129 -27.96 5.74 -10.75
CA GLY A 129 -28.30 7.16 -10.62
C GLY A 129 -27.80 7.82 -9.32
N HIS A 130 -27.05 7.11 -8.49
CA HIS A 130 -26.48 7.66 -7.25
C HIS A 130 -24.96 7.76 -7.32
N SER A 131 -24.43 8.65 -6.49
CA SER A 131 -23.01 8.97 -6.43
C SER A 131 -22.44 8.69 -5.04
N PHE A 132 -21.13 8.43 -4.96
CA PHE A 132 -20.43 8.10 -3.72
C PHE A 132 -19.19 8.98 -3.54
N SER A 133 -19.01 9.49 -2.32
CA SER A 133 -17.79 10.19 -1.91
C SER A 133 -16.95 9.29 -1.03
N PHE A 134 -15.72 9.02 -1.47
CA PHE A 134 -14.74 8.24 -0.72
C PHE A 134 -14.11 9.07 0.41
N ASP A 135 -14.08 10.39 0.30
CA ASP A 135 -13.51 11.25 1.34
C ASP A 135 -14.31 11.16 2.65
N ILE A 136 -15.64 11.07 2.56
CA ILE A 136 -16.53 10.89 3.73
C ILE A 136 -17.11 9.48 3.86
N GLY A 137 -16.94 8.63 2.86
CA GLY A 137 -17.41 7.24 2.85
C GLY A 137 -18.94 7.09 2.78
N GLN A 138 -19.63 7.98 2.06
CA GLN A 138 -21.10 8.01 2.01
C GLN A 138 -21.64 8.19 0.59
N VAL A 139 -22.87 7.72 0.38
CA VAL A 139 -23.68 8.05 -0.79
C VAL A 139 -24.09 9.51 -0.66
N VAL A 140 -23.84 10.31 -1.70
CA VAL A 140 -24.09 11.75 -1.69
C VAL A 140 -25.01 12.16 -2.84
N PRO A 141 -25.78 13.24 -2.68
CA PRO A 141 -26.52 13.84 -3.78
C PRO A 141 -25.58 14.35 -4.89
N ASN A 142 -26.11 14.47 -6.09
CA ASN A 142 -25.37 15.06 -7.21
C ASN A 142 -24.91 16.49 -6.87
N GLY A 143 -23.67 16.81 -7.23
CA GLY A 143 -23.05 18.11 -6.93
C GLY A 143 -22.52 18.28 -5.50
N SER A 144 -22.60 17.26 -4.64
CA SER A 144 -22.15 17.32 -3.25
C SER A 144 -20.76 16.70 -3.00
N GLY A 145 -19.84 16.83 -3.96
CA GLY A 145 -18.46 16.32 -3.82
C GLY A 145 -18.33 14.80 -3.94
N ALA A 146 -19.06 14.20 -4.88
CA ALA A 146 -18.89 12.78 -5.20
C ALA A 146 -17.60 12.53 -6.00
N ASP A 147 -17.00 11.36 -5.82
CA ASP A 147 -15.86 10.90 -6.60
C ASP A 147 -16.27 9.95 -7.72
N ILE A 148 -17.33 9.16 -7.48
CA ILE A 148 -17.89 8.25 -8.48
C ILE A 148 -19.40 8.38 -8.61
N GLU A 149 -19.89 8.16 -9.82
CA GLU A 149 -21.30 7.97 -10.14
C GLU A 149 -21.51 6.55 -10.66
N PHE A 150 -22.59 5.89 -10.24
CA PHE A 150 -23.02 4.63 -10.83
C PHE A 150 -24.25 4.84 -11.72
N THR A 151 -24.09 4.61 -13.02
CA THR A 151 -25.08 4.95 -14.04
C THR A 151 -26.15 3.86 -14.21
N ASP A 152 -27.28 4.21 -14.84
CA ASP A 152 -28.33 3.26 -15.23
C ASP A 152 -27.85 2.18 -16.22
N ALA A 153 -26.75 2.43 -16.92
CA ALA A 153 -26.10 1.43 -17.79
C ALA A 153 -25.24 0.42 -17.00
N GLY A 154 -25.15 0.54 -15.68
CA GLY A 154 -24.28 -0.30 -14.84
C GLY A 154 -22.79 0.05 -14.94
N LEU A 155 -22.47 1.28 -15.37
CA LEU A 155 -21.11 1.79 -15.49
C LEU A 155 -20.77 2.70 -14.31
N ILE A 156 -19.52 2.64 -13.85
CA ILE A 156 -18.95 3.58 -12.88
C ILE A 156 -18.22 4.67 -13.65
N LYS A 157 -18.47 5.93 -13.32
CA LYS A 157 -17.80 7.09 -13.91
C LYS A 157 -17.15 7.96 -12.83
N PRO A 158 -15.96 8.54 -13.08
CA PRO A 158 -15.42 9.56 -12.22
C PRO A 158 -16.31 10.81 -12.26
N VAL A 159 -16.38 11.52 -11.14
CA VAL A 159 -17.07 12.81 -11.03
C VAL A 159 -16.05 13.89 -10.67
N GLY A 160 -16.12 15.04 -11.33
CA GLY A 160 -15.19 16.15 -11.11
C GLY A 160 -13.77 15.83 -11.60
N ASP A 161 -12.79 16.06 -10.74
CA ASP A 161 -11.36 15.82 -10.98
C ASP A 161 -10.91 14.43 -10.52
N ALA A 162 -11.83 13.63 -9.96
CA ALA A 162 -11.55 12.27 -9.53
C ALA A 162 -11.06 11.39 -10.70
N LYS A 163 -10.18 10.44 -10.40
CA LYS A 163 -9.60 9.53 -11.40
C LYS A 163 -9.73 8.08 -10.98
N LEU A 164 -10.07 7.22 -11.95
CA LEU A 164 -10.25 5.79 -11.73
C LEU A 164 -9.09 5.02 -12.33
N PHE A 165 -8.58 4.02 -11.61
CA PHE A 165 -7.55 3.11 -12.10
C PHE A 165 -7.87 1.68 -11.66
N GLY A 166 -7.60 0.70 -12.51
CA GLY A 166 -7.72 -0.72 -12.13
C GLY A 166 -6.48 -1.19 -11.38
N LEU A 167 -6.65 -1.89 -10.26
CA LEU A 167 -5.56 -2.60 -9.62
C LEU A 167 -5.50 -4.03 -10.16
N ASN A 168 -4.60 -4.23 -11.14
CA ASN A 168 -4.44 -5.50 -11.83
C ASN A 168 -3.41 -6.39 -11.11
N GLY A 169 -3.88 -7.20 -10.15
CA GLY A 169 -3.04 -8.05 -9.32
C GLY A 169 -2.38 -7.31 -8.14
N SER A 170 -1.80 -8.08 -7.22
CA SER A 170 -1.10 -7.56 -6.04
C SER A 170 0.19 -6.86 -6.43
N GLN A 171 0.37 -5.61 -5.99
CA GLN A 171 1.66 -4.91 -6.05
C GLN A 171 2.57 -5.27 -4.88
N ILE A 172 2.03 -5.96 -3.88
CA ILE A 172 2.82 -6.47 -2.78
C ILE A 172 3.55 -7.71 -3.27
N PRO A 173 4.89 -7.76 -3.15
CA PRO A 173 5.66 -8.96 -3.46
C PRO A 173 5.14 -10.14 -2.65
N ALA A 174 5.04 -11.31 -3.28
CA ALA A 174 4.65 -12.53 -2.60
C ALA A 174 5.54 -12.74 -1.36
N ALA A 175 4.94 -13.21 -0.26
CA ALA A 175 5.69 -13.50 0.95
C ALA A 175 6.78 -14.53 0.64
N ASP A 176 8.00 -14.14 0.98
CA ASP A 176 9.29 -14.76 0.70
C ASP A 176 9.22 -16.30 0.52
N ALA A 177 9.41 -16.76 -0.72
CA ALA A 177 10.19 -17.98 -0.92
C ALA A 177 11.51 -17.80 -0.13
N ALA A 178 12.01 -18.86 0.52
CA ALA A 178 13.19 -18.80 1.39
C ALA A 178 14.20 -17.76 0.92
N LYS A 179 14.56 -16.79 1.80
CA LYS A 179 15.42 -15.64 1.47
C LYS A 179 16.52 -16.12 0.50
N PRO A 180 16.53 -15.65 -0.76
CA PRO A 180 17.49 -16.13 -1.73
C PRO A 180 18.88 -15.95 -1.16
N ASN A 181 19.67 -17.02 -1.08
CA ASN A 181 21.06 -16.89 -0.67
C ASN A 181 21.79 -16.18 -1.81
N PRO A 182 22.25 -14.93 -1.65
CA PRO A 182 22.92 -14.22 -2.72
C PRO A 182 24.20 -14.97 -3.17
N ASN A 183 24.76 -15.86 -2.35
CA ASN A 183 25.95 -16.63 -2.70
C ASN A 183 25.63 -17.98 -3.38
N ASP A 184 24.39 -18.23 -3.80
CA ASP A 184 24.01 -19.48 -4.49
C ASP A 184 24.30 -19.48 -6.01
N HIS A 185 24.78 -18.37 -6.56
CA HIS A 185 25.14 -18.23 -7.97
C HIS A 185 26.33 -17.29 -8.18
N GLU A 186 27.00 -17.43 -9.33
CA GLU A 186 28.05 -16.51 -9.79
C GLU A 186 27.46 -15.21 -10.37
N GLY A 187 28.21 -14.10 -10.28
CA GLY A 187 27.76 -12.78 -10.75
C GLY A 187 26.63 -12.20 -9.89
N VAL A 188 26.02 -11.08 -10.29
CA VAL A 188 24.92 -10.46 -9.54
C VAL A 188 23.61 -10.62 -10.31
N LEU A 189 22.57 -11.09 -9.63
CA LEU A 189 21.21 -11.14 -10.12
C LEU A 189 20.36 -10.03 -9.49
N PRO A 190 19.24 -9.63 -10.12
CA PRO A 190 18.35 -8.61 -9.55
C PRO A 190 17.85 -8.96 -8.13
N ARG A 191 17.62 -10.25 -7.87
CA ARG A 191 17.22 -10.75 -6.55
C ARG A 191 18.25 -10.49 -5.46
N ASP A 192 19.52 -10.28 -5.81
CA ASP A 192 20.58 -10.04 -4.83
C ASP A 192 20.42 -8.69 -4.15
N PHE A 193 19.67 -7.74 -4.70
CA PHE A 193 19.38 -6.47 -4.00
C PHE A 193 18.38 -6.65 -2.85
N ALA A 194 17.62 -7.74 -2.83
CA ALA A 194 16.67 -8.02 -1.76
C ALA A 194 17.39 -8.38 -0.47
N GLY A 195 16.85 -7.95 0.67
CA GLY A 195 17.40 -8.21 2.00
C GLY A 195 17.28 -7.02 2.94
N ALA A 196 17.80 -7.19 4.15
CA ALA A 196 17.98 -6.11 5.12
C ALA A 196 19.38 -5.51 4.95
N TRP A 197 19.47 -4.19 4.87
CA TRP A 197 20.70 -3.46 4.64
C TRP A 197 20.86 -2.37 5.70
N LYS A 198 21.95 -2.41 6.46
CA LYS A 198 22.35 -1.31 7.32
C LYS A 198 22.94 -0.21 6.47
N VAL A 199 22.27 0.93 6.39
CA VAL A 199 22.65 2.04 5.53
C VAL A 199 23.26 3.19 6.31
N SER A 200 24.19 3.89 5.68
CA SER A 200 24.69 5.21 6.07
C SER A 200 24.83 6.09 4.83
N ILE A 201 24.03 7.16 4.77
CA ILE A 201 24.14 8.22 3.77
C ILE A 201 24.80 9.43 4.43
N ASP A 202 25.99 9.81 3.96
CA ASP A 202 26.78 10.94 4.48
C ASP A 202 27.02 10.90 6.01
N GLY A 203 26.84 9.74 6.66
CA GLY A 203 26.81 9.61 8.13
C GLY A 203 25.62 10.27 8.83
N ARG A 204 24.73 10.94 8.09
CA ARG A 204 23.59 11.72 8.62
C ARG A 204 22.29 10.93 8.62
N TRP A 205 22.06 10.15 7.58
CA TRP A 205 20.89 9.28 7.49
C TRP A 205 21.36 7.85 7.62
N THR A 206 21.22 7.33 8.84
CA THR A 206 21.53 5.95 9.18
C THR A 206 20.25 5.18 9.49
N GLY A 207 20.27 3.88 9.22
CA GLY A 207 19.12 3.03 9.50
C GLY A 207 19.19 1.70 8.78
N ILE A 208 18.03 1.09 8.59
CA ILE A 208 17.87 -0.21 7.92
C ILE A 208 16.96 -0.06 6.71
N TRP A 209 17.42 -0.49 5.54
CA TRP A 209 16.56 -0.74 4.39
C TRP A 209 16.12 -2.20 4.39
N GLU A 210 14.81 -2.43 4.38
CA GLU A 210 14.23 -3.74 4.12
C GLU A 210 13.76 -3.73 2.67
N ILE A 211 14.50 -4.39 1.76
CA ILE A 211 14.24 -4.36 0.32
C ILE A 211 13.74 -5.73 -0.13
N LYS A 212 12.72 -5.73 -0.98
CA LYS A 212 12.22 -6.86 -1.75
C LYS A 212 12.32 -6.52 -3.23
N VAL A 213 12.62 -7.52 -4.05
CA VAL A 213 12.72 -7.39 -5.50
C VAL A 213 11.76 -8.41 -6.12
N ASP A 214 10.92 -7.98 -7.05
CA ASP A 214 10.01 -8.87 -7.79
C ASP A 214 10.64 -9.42 -9.09
N GLU A 215 9.91 -10.28 -9.80
CA GLU A 215 10.35 -10.85 -11.08
C GLU A 215 10.47 -9.78 -12.19
N GLN A 216 9.71 -8.70 -12.07
CA GLN A 216 9.71 -7.53 -12.95
C GLN A 216 10.86 -6.56 -12.67
N ARG A 217 11.73 -6.87 -11.70
CA ARG A 217 12.89 -6.08 -11.25
C ARG A 217 12.50 -4.77 -10.58
N THR A 218 11.28 -4.67 -10.12
CA THR A 218 10.81 -3.60 -9.24
C THR A 218 11.32 -3.87 -7.84
N MET A 219 11.80 -2.82 -7.19
CA MET A 219 12.19 -2.86 -5.79
C MET A 219 11.11 -2.19 -4.95
N LEU A 220 10.76 -2.85 -3.87
CA LEU A 220 9.84 -2.34 -2.86
C LEU A 220 10.45 -2.55 -1.50
N GLY A 221 10.36 -1.55 -0.64
CA GLY A 221 11.00 -1.64 0.64
C GLY A 221 10.61 -0.56 1.61
N LYS A 222 11.29 -0.59 2.76
CA LYS A 222 11.11 0.38 3.83
C LYS A 222 12.46 0.80 4.37
N PHE A 223 12.63 2.10 4.58
CA PHE A 223 13.73 2.65 5.35
C PHE A 223 13.27 2.91 6.79
N VAL A 224 13.91 2.27 7.75
CA VAL A 224 13.71 2.50 9.18
C VAL A 224 14.88 3.32 9.69
N SER A 225 14.64 4.59 10.02
CA SER A 225 15.68 5.49 10.54
C SER A 225 16.17 5.04 11.91
N ASP A 226 17.49 5.08 12.15
CA ASP A 226 18.05 4.81 13.47
C ASP A 226 17.72 5.89 14.48
N ASP A 227 17.68 7.15 14.04
CA ASP A 227 17.52 8.33 14.91
C ASP A 227 16.07 8.48 15.36
N THR A 228 15.14 8.56 14.40
CA THR A 228 13.72 8.82 14.69
C THR A 228 12.88 7.56 14.86
N LYS A 229 13.42 6.39 14.51
CA LYS A 229 12.66 5.12 14.35
C LYS A 229 11.47 5.23 13.39
N SER A 230 11.40 6.30 12.60
CA SER A 230 10.37 6.49 11.58
C SER A 230 10.60 5.54 10.42
N ARG A 231 9.49 5.18 9.78
CA ARG A 231 9.47 4.29 8.63
C ARG A 231 9.12 5.11 7.41
N TYR A 232 9.94 5.00 6.37
CA TYR A 232 9.78 5.68 5.10
C TYR A 232 9.70 4.63 4.01
N GLU A 233 8.89 4.89 3.00
CA GLU A 233 8.71 3.96 1.89
C GLU A 233 9.87 4.09 0.91
N LEU A 234 10.28 2.95 0.37
CA LEU A 234 11.34 2.86 -0.61
C LEU A 234 10.80 2.10 -1.81
N TYR A 235 11.00 2.66 -2.99
CA TYR A 235 10.64 2.02 -4.25
C TYR A 235 11.73 2.25 -5.27
N GLY A 236 11.81 1.40 -6.27
CA GLY A 236 12.88 1.52 -7.25
C GLY A 236 12.85 0.47 -8.32
N LYS A 237 13.91 0.42 -9.12
CA LYS A 237 14.09 -0.56 -10.19
C LYS A 237 15.54 -1.00 -10.28
N VAL A 238 15.76 -2.29 -10.51
CA VAL A 238 17.06 -2.85 -10.85
C VAL A 238 17.24 -2.79 -12.37
N TYR A 239 18.37 -2.26 -12.82
CA TYR A 239 18.66 -2.06 -14.24
C TYR A 239 19.59 -3.14 -14.81
N ASN A 240 19.62 -3.23 -16.14
CA ASN A 240 20.51 -4.15 -16.89
C ASN A 240 21.96 -3.64 -16.98
N VAL A 241 22.23 -2.41 -16.53
CA VAL A 241 23.60 -1.90 -16.37
C VAL A 241 24.23 -2.69 -15.22
N PRO A 242 25.52 -3.10 -15.30
CA PRO A 242 26.12 -4.02 -14.34
C PRO A 242 25.86 -3.58 -12.90
N HIS A 243 25.08 -4.38 -12.19
CA HIS A 243 24.89 -4.31 -10.74
C HIS A 243 24.33 -2.97 -10.26
N GLN A 244 23.50 -2.30 -11.07
CA GLN A 244 22.91 -1.00 -10.75
C GLN A 244 21.44 -1.11 -10.36
N ALA A 245 21.06 -0.36 -9.33
CA ALA A 245 19.67 -0.16 -8.95
C ALA A 245 19.41 1.31 -8.62
N LYS A 246 18.25 1.85 -9.01
CA LYS A 246 17.82 3.20 -8.60
C LYS A 246 16.66 3.09 -7.64
N LEU A 247 16.75 3.82 -6.54
CA LEU A 247 15.75 3.83 -5.48
C LEU A 247 15.30 5.28 -5.23
N GLU A 248 14.06 5.44 -4.83
CA GLU A 248 13.49 6.67 -4.31
C GLU A 248 12.99 6.38 -2.90
N ILE A 249 13.34 7.25 -1.96
CA ILE A 249 12.87 7.22 -0.58
C ILE A 249 12.03 8.45 -0.36
N ASP A 250 10.74 8.25 -0.12
CA ASP A 250 9.82 9.34 0.17
C ASP A 250 9.88 9.67 1.67
N LEU A 251 10.34 10.88 1.97
CA LEU A 251 10.30 11.48 3.30
C LEU A 251 9.10 12.43 3.37
N ALA A 252 8.68 12.77 4.60
CA ALA A 252 7.48 13.57 4.85
C ALA A 252 7.34 14.86 4.01
N ASN A 253 8.44 15.51 3.62
CA ASN A 253 8.43 16.75 2.83
C ASN A 253 9.46 16.76 1.68
N SER A 254 10.10 15.63 1.38
CA SER A 254 11.20 15.58 0.40
C SER A 254 11.46 14.17 -0.08
N GLN A 255 12.13 14.02 -1.21
CA GLN A 255 12.51 12.72 -1.75
C GLN A 255 14.04 12.59 -1.81
N ILE A 256 14.55 11.41 -1.44
CA ILE A 256 15.95 11.03 -1.69
C ILE A 256 15.99 10.10 -2.89
N SER A 257 16.68 10.49 -3.96
CA SER A 257 16.95 9.61 -5.10
C SER A 257 18.32 8.95 -4.95
N VAL A 258 18.37 7.63 -4.91
CA VAL A 258 19.58 6.83 -4.72
C VAL A 258 19.94 6.12 -6.02
N ASP A 259 21.21 6.19 -6.39
CA ASP A 259 21.83 5.39 -7.44
C ASP A 259 22.82 4.43 -6.78
N ALA A 260 22.46 3.15 -6.74
CA ALA A 260 23.12 2.11 -5.97
C ALA A 260 23.82 1.09 -6.87
N PHE A 261 25.01 0.67 -6.46
CA PHE A 261 25.78 -0.40 -7.09
C PHE A 261 26.09 -1.51 -6.10
N LEU A 262 25.75 -2.75 -6.44
CA LEU A 262 26.06 -3.91 -5.62
C LEU A 262 27.46 -4.44 -5.93
N PHE A 263 28.25 -4.70 -4.88
CA PHE A 263 29.60 -5.21 -5.03
C PHE A 263 29.53 -6.71 -5.36
N THR A 264 30.35 -7.16 -6.31
CA THR A 264 30.20 -8.48 -6.94
C THR A 264 30.81 -9.64 -6.18
N THR A 265 31.76 -9.37 -5.29
CA THR A 265 32.62 -10.40 -4.68
C THR A 265 31.87 -11.23 -3.64
N ASP A 266 31.19 -10.57 -2.70
CA ASP A 266 30.47 -11.21 -1.60
C ASP A 266 29.00 -10.77 -1.50
N LYS A 267 28.59 -9.81 -2.36
CA LYS A 267 27.25 -9.20 -2.39
C LYS A 267 26.78 -8.72 -1.02
N SER A 268 27.73 -8.45 -0.12
CA SER A 268 27.50 -8.02 1.25
C SER A 268 27.41 -6.50 1.35
N THR A 269 27.95 -5.81 0.36
CA THR A 269 28.08 -4.36 0.36
C THR A 269 27.49 -3.75 -0.90
N MET A 270 26.73 -2.68 -0.73
CA MET A 270 26.34 -1.78 -1.81
C MET A 270 26.84 -0.37 -1.52
N GLY A 271 27.14 0.37 -2.57
CA GLY A 271 27.56 1.75 -2.46
C GLY A 271 27.09 2.55 -3.66
N GLY A 272 27.15 3.87 -3.54
CA GLY A 272 26.77 4.73 -4.62
C GLY A 272 26.46 6.12 -4.12
N THR A 273 25.46 6.76 -4.72
CA THR A 273 25.18 8.17 -4.46
C THR A 273 23.71 8.41 -4.17
N ALA A 274 23.42 9.22 -3.17
CA ALA A 274 22.08 9.67 -2.83
C ALA A 274 21.95 11.17 -3.14
N THR A 275 20.82 11.59 -3.70
CA THR A 275 20.54 12.98 -4.06
C THR A 275 19.34 13.46 -3.29
N LEU A 276 19.49 14.56 -2.54
CA LEU A 276 18.41 15.21 -1.81
C LEU A 276 18.44 16.71 -2.09
N ALA A 277 17.31 17.27 -2.53
CA ALA A 277 17.20 18.70 -2.89
C ALA A 277 18.32 19.19 -3.82
N GLY A 278 18.67 18.38 -4.83
CA GLY A 278 19.71 18.67 -5.81
C GLY A 278 21.16 18.51 -5.31
N ARG A 279 21.38 18.16 -4.04
CA ARG A 279 22.71 17.88 -3.48
C ARG A 279 23.00 16.39 -3.49
N LYS A 280 24.17 16.02 -3.96
CA LYS A 280 24.62 14.63 -4.11
C LYS A 280 25.55 14.25 -2.95
N PHE A 281 25.29 13.10 -2.35
CA PHE A 281 25.97 12.54 -1.19
C PHE A 281 26.44 11.13 -1.51
N ALA A 282 27.48 10.66 -0.83
CA ALA A 282 27.87 9.26 -0.87
C ALA A 282 27.00 8.45 0.10
N PHE A 283 26.74 7.19 -0.24
CA PHE A 283 26.18 6.24 0.70
C PHE A 283 26.92 4.89 0.62
N VAL A 284 26.85 4.17 1.73
CA VAL A 284 27.24 2.77 1.82
C VAL A 284 26.14 2.03 2.57
N ALA A 285 25.87 0.79 2.16
CA ALA A 285 25.03 -0.10 2.92
C ALA A 285 25.63 -1.50 2.99
N THR A 286 25.54 -2.11 4.17
CA THR A 286 26.01 -3.47 4.43
C THR A 286 24.84 -4.38 4.73
N ARG A 287 24.83 -5.56 4.11
CA ARG A 287 23.79 -6.56 4.32
C ARG A 287 23.79 -7.00 5.79
N GLN A 288 22.61 -7.14 6.35
CA GLN A 288 22.39 -7.75 7.65
C GLN A 288 22.11 -9.24 7.45
N GLU A 289 22.77 -10.09 8.24
CA GLU A 289 22.53 -11.55 8.27
C GLU A 289 21.12 -11.89 8.77
#